data_AF-A0A1W9UJS2-F1
#
_entry.id   AF-A0A1W9UJS2-F1
#
_cell.length_a   1.000
_cell.length_b   1.000
_cell.length_c   1.000
_cell.angle_alpha   90.00
_cell.angle_beta   90.00
_cell.angle_gamma   90.00
#
_symmetry.space_group_name_H-M   'P 1'
#
loop_
_entity.id
_entity.type
_entity.pdbx_description
1 polymer ?
#
loop_
_entity_poly.entity_id
_entity_poly.type
_entity_poly.pdbx_seq_one_letter_code
_entity_poly.pdbx_strand_id
1 'polypeptide(L)'
;MKTAREARELGKRIAALVRAGEIEQAYTLLTPVLGERTPFRLLGLIGEPAGAGPLEPVNVFLDRIAAERTEGGWVVIGKTLGQQLARDPVGAFARCRGYIIAADVWYGADILGERVPGPALLTDFQPAMALLAPWREDENRWVRRAVGVAAHFWAKRTRGERPAEAESLLAFLSPMFEEWQMDVVKGVGWGLKTLGRYYPDIVAGWLAQQVGRRHRALMLRKALTYLSEEQTLKVSENL
;
A
#
# COMPACT_ATOMS: atom_id res chain seq x y z
N MET A 1 4.64 -7.99 23.49
CA MET A 1 5.63 -6.88 23.31
C MET A 1 5.00 -5.51 23.63
N LYS A 2 5.69 -4.61 24.35
CA LYS A 2 5.06 -3.38 24.90
C LYS A 2 5.70 -2.06 24.48
N THR A 3 6.99 -2.02 24.14
CA THR A 3 7.70 -0.74 23.87
C THR A 3 8.38 -0.69 22.50
N ALA A 4 8.61 0.53 21.99
CA ALA A 4 9.39 0.75 20.77
C ALA A 4 10.85 0.29 20.91
N ARG A 5 11.43 0.37 22.11
CA ARG A 5 12.78 -0.10 22.40
C ARG A 5 12.86 -1.62 22.27
N GLU A 6 11.93 -2.34 22.91
CA GLU A 6 11.83 -3.81 22.79
C GLU A 6 11.70 -4.26 21.34
N ALA A 7 10.82 -3.59 20.57
CA ALA A 7 10.60 -3.91 19.16
C ALA A 7 11.87 -3.76 18.33
N ARG A 8 12.63 -2.67 18.53
CA ARG A 8 13.90 -2.44 17.83
C ARG A 8 14.97 -3.44 18.22
N GLU A 9 15.11 -3.77 19.50
CA GLU A 9 16.08 -4.76 19.96
C GLU A 9 15.76 -6.16 19.43
N LEU A 10 14.48 -6.54 19.40
CA LEU A 10 14.05 -7.78 18.75
C LEU A 10 14.37 -7.77 17.25
N GLY A 11 14.06 -6.67 16.55
CA GLY A 11 14.39 -6.52 15.13
C GLY A 11 15.89 -6.66 14.84
N LYS A 12 16.76 -6.09 15.69
CA LYS A 12 18.23 -6.23 15.55
C LYS A 12 18.69 -7.69 15.72
N ARG A 13 18.13 -8.41 16.70
CA ARG A 13 18.43 -9.83 16.93
C ARG A 13 18.00 -10.70 15.75
N ILE A 14 16.78 -10.48 15.26
CA ILE A 14 16.25 -11.15 14.06
C ILE A 14 17.17 -10.84 12.86
N ALA A 15 17.54 -9.59 12.64
CA ALA A 15 18.42 -9.21 11.53
C ALA A 15 19.81 -9.87 11.61
N ALA A 16 20.35 -10.08 12.82
CA ALA A 16 21.61 -10.80 13.01
C ALA A 16 21.49 -12.28 12.60
N LEU A 17 20.43 -12.97 13.04
CA LEU A 17 20.16 -14.35 12.67
C LEU A 17 19.92 -14.50 11.16
N VAL A 18 19.15 -13.61 10.56
CA VAL A 18 18.92 -13.59 9.10
C VAL A 18 20.24 -13.42 8.35
N ARG A 19 21.12 -12.50 8.78
CA ARG A 19 22.45 -12.36 8.18
C ARG A 19 23.33 -13.59 8.31
N ALA A 20 23.16 -14.36 9.39
CA ALA A 20 23.86 -15.62 9.62
C ALA A 20 23.24 -16.81 8.85
N GLY A 21 22.13 -16.61 8.14
CA GLY A 21 21.39 -17.69 7.45
C GLY A 21 20.52 -18.53 8.39
N GLU A 22 20.35 -18.13 9.64
CA GLU A 22 19.60 -18.85 10.67
C GLU A 22 18.10 -18.51 10.60
N ILE A 23 17.47 -18.80 9.46
CA ILE A 23 16.11 -18.37 9.11
C ILE A 23 15.05 -18.89 10.09
N GLU A 24 15.07 -20.18 10.42
CA GLU A 24 14.09 -20.77 11.35
C GLU A 24 14.25 -20.24 12.78
N GLN A 25 15.47 -19.95 13.21
CA GLN A 25 15.70 -19.33 14.52
C GLN A 25 15.19 -17.89 14.54
N ALA A 26 15.46 -17.13 13.47
CA ALA A 26 14.93 -15.78 13.30
C ALA A 26 13.39 -15.78 13.35
N TYR A 27 12.76 -16.75 12.66
CA TYR A 27 11.32 -16.92 12.65
C TYR A 27 10.77 -17.31 14.03
N THR A 28 11.41 -18.25 14.71
CA THR A 28 11.05 -18.67 16.07
C THR A 28 11.05 -17.50 17.05
N LEU A 29 11.99 -16.56 16.94
CA LEU A 29 11.99 -15.34 17.76
C LEU A 29 10.85 -14.38 17.42
N LEU A 30 10.38 -14.38 16.17
CA LEU A 30 9.30 -13.51 15.70
C LEU A 30 7.92 -14.06 16.07
N THR A 31 7.72 -15.38 16.01
CA THR A 31 6.42 -16.05 16.16
C THR A 31 5.59 -15.61 17.38
N PRO A 32 6.14 -15.49 18.60
CA PRO A 32 5.35 -15.09 19.76
C PRO A 32 4.70 -13.72 19.58
N VAL A 33 5.38 -12.81 18.89
CA VAL A 33 4.90 -11.45 18.63
C VAL A 33 3.80 -11.42 17.56
N LEU A 34 3.85 -12.34 16.60
CA LEU A 34 2.82 -12.50 15.58
C LEU A 34 1.54 -13.15 16.11
N GLY A 35 1.66 -14.00 17.14
CA GLY A 35 0.52 -14.64 17.81
C GLY A 35 -0.22 -13.72 18.81
N GLU A 36 0.39 -12.60 19.20
CA GLU A 36 -0.21 -11.59 20.08
C GLU A 36 -0.92 -10.49 19.28
N ARG A 37 -1.82 -9.73 19.93
CA ARG A 37 -2.39 -8.48 19.40
C ARG A 37 -1.36 -7.33 19.45
N THR A 38 -0.25 -7.51 18.74
CA THR A 38 0.83 -6.54 18.69
C THR A 38 0.47 -5.34 17.81
N PRO A 39 0.60 -4.10 18.30
CA PRO A 39 0.35 -2.92 17.48
C PRO A 39 1.22 -2.88 16.21
N PHE A 40 0.62 -2.54 15.07
CA PHE A 40 1.32 -2.46 13.78
C PHE A 40 2.54 -1.55 13.77
N ARG A 41 2.52 -0.47 14.56
CA ARG A 41 3.67 0.41 14.74
C ARG A 41 4.88 -0.36 15.28
N LEU A 42 4.67 -1.25 16.25
CA LEU A 42 5.76 -2.02 16.85
C LEU A 42 6.22 -3.15 15.92
N LEU A 43 5.30 -3.82 15.23
CA LEU A 43 5.65 -4.80 14.19
C LEU A 43 6.52 -4.18 13.09
N GLY A 44 6.20 -2.95 12.67
CA GLY A 44 7.02 -2.22 11.70
C GLY A 44 8.45 -1.99 12.21
N LEU A 45 8.64 -1.63 13.48
CA LEU A 45 9.96 -1.43 14.05
C LEU A 45 10.81 -2.72 14.10
N ILE A 46 10.18 -3.90 14.09
CA ILE A 46 10.88 -5.19 14.01
C ILE A 46 11.41 -5.44 12.59
N GLY A 47 10.65 -5.08 11.55
CA GLY A 47 11.06 -5.31 10.16
C GLY A 47 12.17 -4.37 9.67
N GLU A 48 12.32 -3.19 10.28
CA GLU A 48 13.31 -2.17 9.87
C GLU A 48 14.76 -2.70 9.84
N PRO A 49 15.31 -3.32 10.90
CA PRO A 49 16.69 -3.76 10.90
C PRO A 49 16.95 -4.92 9.92
N ALA A 50 15.98 -5.83 9.76
CA ALA A 50 16.10 -6.95 8.81
C ALA A 50 16.14 -6.40 7.38
N GLY A 51 15.28 -5.43 7.07
CA GLY A 51 15.20 -4.82 5.74
C GLY A 51 16.42 -4.00 5.33
N ALA A 52 17.32 -3.67 6.25
CA ALA A 52 18.62 -3.06 5.95
C ALA A 52 19.72 -4.09 5.61
N GLY A 53 19.46 -5.39 5.79
CA GLY A 53 20.43 -6.46 5.52
C GLY A 53 20.58 -6.84 4.04
N PRO A 54 21.46 -7.82 3.73
CA PRO A 54 21.62 -8.37 2.38
C PRO A 54 20.30 -8.92 1.83
N LEU A 55 20.00 -8.65 0.55
CA LEU A 55 18.68 -8.95 -0.03
C LEU A 55 18.32 -10.43 0.04
N GLU A 56 19.23 -11.32 -0.36
CA GLU A 56 18.96 -12.75 -0.47
C GLU A 56 18.48 -13.40 0.84
N PRO A 57 19.25 -13.39 1.95
CA PRO A 57 18.79 -13.99 3.20
C PRO A 57 17.54 -13.31 3.77
N VAL A 58 17.38 -12.00 3.54
CA VAL A 58 16.19 -11.27 3.96
C VAL A 58 14.97 -11.76 3.17
N ASN A 59 15.08 -11.96 1.87
CA ASN A 59 13.98 -12.43 1.04
C ASN A 59 13.57 -13.86 1.43
N VAL A 60 14.52 -14.76 1.70
CA VAL A 60 14.23 -16.10 2.24
C VAL A 60 13.47 -16.00 3.57
N PHE A 61 13.88 -15.08 4.46
CA PHE A 61 13.16 -14.84 5.70
C PHE A 61 11.73 -14.31 5.48
N LEU A 62 11.52 -13.43 4.51
CA LEU A 62 10.20 -12.92 4.17
C LEU A 62 9.27 -14.03 3.65
N ASP A 63 9.78 -14.94 2.82
CA ASP A 63 9.02 -16.10 2.33
C ASP A 63 8.61 -17.02 3.48
N ARG A 64 9.51 -17.21 4.46
CA ARG A 64 9.20 -17.98 5.67
C ARG A 64 8.09 -17.33 6.51
N ILE A 65 8.10 -16.00 6.67
CA ILE A 65 7.01 -15.28 7.36
C ILE A 65 5.69 -15.43 6.58
N ALA A 66 5.74 -15.29 5.25
CA ALA A 66 4.58 -15.31 4.38
C ALA A 66 3.85 -16.68 4.40
N ALA A 67 4.59 -17.77 4.65
CA ALA A 67 4.04 -19.12 4.72
C ALA A 67 2.91 -19.27 5.77
N GLU A 68 2.98 -18.55 6.89
CA GLU A 68 1.96 -18.63 7.94
C GLU A 68 0.76 -17.69 7.73
N ARG A 69 0.83 -16.81 6.73
CA ARG A 69 -0.24 -15.90 6.31
C ARG A 69 -0.87 -15.04 7.42
N THR A 70 -0.07 -14.68 8.43
CA THR A 70 -0.57 -13.89 9.57
C THR A 70 -0.68 -12.40 9.22
N GLU A 71 -1.70 -11.73 9.75
CA GLU A 71 -1.88 -10.28 9.58
C GLU A 71 -0.66 -9.49 10.05
N GLY A 72 -0.09 -9.86 11.20
CA GLY A 72 1.14 -9.26 11.72
C GLY A 72 2.36 -9.52 10.83
N GLY A 73 2.43 -10.70 10.20
CA GLY A 73 3.48 -11.06 9.26
C GLY A 73 3.51 -10.11 8.06
N TRP A 74 2.35 -9.77 7.48
CA TRP A 74 2.24 -8.81 6.38
C TRP A 74 2.78 -7.43 6.75
N VAL A 75 2.61 -7.01 8.00
CA VAL A 75 3.15 -5.73 8.50
C VAL A 75 4.68 -5.75 8.54
N VAL A 76 5.27 -6.84 9.04
CA VAL A 76 6.73 -7.02 9.08
C VAL A 76 7.29 -7.10 7.66
N ILE A 77 6.66 -7.89 6.78
CA ILE A 77 7.03 -8.03 5.37
C ILE A 77 7.00 -6.67 4.67
N GLY A 78 5.87 -5.96 4.69
CA GLY A 78 5.73 -4.67 4.00
C GLY A 78 6.75 -3.65 4.49
N LYS A 79 7.03 -3.61 5.79
CA LYS A 79 8.02 -2.67 6.33
C LYS A 79 9.46 -3.04 5.98
N THR A 80 9.77 -4.34 5.92
CA THR A 80 11.08 -4.86 5.48
C THR A 80 11.32 -4.52 4.01
N LEU A 81 10.34 -4.80 3.12
CA LEU A 81 10.39 -4.43 1.71
C LEU A 81 10.53 -2.91 1.52
N GLY A 82 9.85 -2.11 2.35
CA GLY A 82 9.99 -0.66 2.34
C GLY A 82 11.44 -0.18 2.59
N GLN A 83 12.26 -0.92 3.35
CA GLN A 83 13.69 -0.61 3.52
C GLN A 83 14.55 -1.03 2.33
N GLN A 84 14.05 -1.90 1.45
CA GLN A 84 14.74 -2.33 0.24
C GLN A 84 14.51 -1.36 -0.93
N LEU A 85 13.47 -0.51 -0.89
CA LEU A 85 13.08 0.40 -1.98
C LEU A 85 14.23 1.25 -2.54
N ALA A 86 15.13 1.75 -1.68
CA ALA A 86 16.24 2.59 -2.12
C ALA A 86 17.32 1.85 -2.91
N ARG A 87 17.38 0.51 -2.84
CA ARG A 87 18.43 -0.30 -3.49
C ARG A 87 17.91 -1.36 -4.46
N ASP A 88 16.66 -1.78 -4.31
CA ASP A 88 15.99 -2.77 -5.15
C ASP A 88 14.49 -2.46 -5.26
N PRO A 89 14.11 -1.33 -5.89
CA PRO A 89 12.70 -0.95 -6.02
C PRO A 89 11.92 -1.95 -6.89
N VAL A 90 12.53 -2.46 -7.97
CA VAL A 90 11.93 -3.45 -8.87
C VAL A 90 11.62 -4.74 -8.12
N GLY A 91 12.60 -5.31 -7.41
CA GLY A 91 12.41 -6.52 -6.63
C GLY A 91 11.46 -6.33 -5.45
N ALA A 92 11.49 -5.18 -4.79
CA ALA A 92 10.56 -4.87 -3.71
C ALA A 92 9.10 -4.83 -4.20
N PHE A 93 8.83 -4.23 -5.36
CA PHE A 93 7.49 -4.25 -5.97
C PHE A 93 7.10 -5.67 -6.41
N ALA A 94 7.99 -6.41 -7.06
CA ALA A 94 7.71 -7.78 -7.50
C ALA A 94 7.36 -8.70 -6.33
N ARG A 95 8.12 -8.66 -5.23
CA ARG A 95 7.84 -9.42 -4.01
C ARG A 95 6.57 -8.95 -3.31
N CYS A 96 6.35 -7.63 -3.22
CA CYS A 96 5.12 -7.07 -2.67
C CYS A 96 3.88 -7.60 -3.40
N ARG A 97 3.90 -7.58 -4.74
CA ARG A 97 2.86 -8.19 -5.58
C ARG A 97 2.65 -9.67 -5.23
N GLY A 98 3.73 -10.45 -5.15
CA GLY A 98 3.68 -11.86 -4.77
C GLY A 98 3.03 -12.10 -3.41
N TYR A 99 3.37 -11.29 -2.40
CA TYR A 99 2.77 -11.41 -1.06
C TYR A 99 1.33 -10.92 -0.99
N ILE A 100 0.93 -9.93 -1.79
CA ILE A 100 -0.48 -9.54 -1.93
C ILE A 100 -1.30 -10.72 -2.46
N ILE A 101 -0.78 -11.43 -3.46
CA ILE A 101 -1.41 -12.63 -4.00
C ILE A 101 -1.46 -13.75 -2.95
N ALA A 102 -0.36 -13.99 -2.24
CA ALA A 102 -0.27 -15.03 -1.22
C ALA A 102 -1.20 -14.77 -0.01
N ALA A 103 -1.42 -13.50 0.34
CA ALA A 103 -2.34 -13.12 1.40
C ALA A 103 -3.81 -13.38 1.03
N ASP A 104 -4.18 -13.19 -0.24
CA ASP A 104 -5.53 -13.39 -0.82
C ASP A 104 -6.67 -12.78 0.04
N VAL A 105 -6.40 -11.63 0.67
CA VAL A 105 -7.35 -10.99 1.58
C VAL A 105 -7.18 -9.48 1.57
N TRP A 106 -8.30 -8.77 1.76
CA TRP A 106 -8.35 -7.31 1.65
C TRP A 106 -7.34 -6.59 2.54
N TYR A 107 -7.15 -7.04 3.79
CA TYR A 107 -6.20 -6.39 4.69
C TYR A 107 -4.74 -6.66 4.29
N GLY A 108 -4.45 -7.78 3.62
CA GLY A 108 -3.11 -8.05 3.09
C GLY A 108 -2.74 -7.06 1.99
N ALA A 109 -3.67 -6.84 1.05
CA ALA A 109 -3.55 -5.81 0.03
C ALA A 109 -3.39 -4.41 0.63
N ASP A 110 -4.20 -4.07 1.64
CA ASP A 110 -4.17 -2.76 2.27
C ASP A 110 -2.85 -2.55 3.04
N ILE A 111 -2.42 -3.52 3.85
CA ILE A 111 -1.18 -3.45 4.64
C ILE A 111 0.04 -3.27 3.75
N LEU A 112 0.14 -4.07 2.68
CA LEU A 112 1.29 -4.08 1.77
C LEU A 112 1.26 -2.84 0.85
N GLY A 113 0.09 -2.45 0.34
CA GLY A 113 -0.11 -1.23 -0.46
C GLY A 113 0.31 0.04 0.28
N GLU A 114 -0.02 0.16 1.57
CA GLU A 114 0.38 1.30 2.40
C GLU A 114 1.86 1.29 2.81
N ARG A 115 2.59 0.18 2.62
CA ARG A 115 3.96 0.02 3.11
C ARG A 115 5.03 -0.07 2.02
N VAL A 116 4.65 -0.41 0.79
CA VAL A 116 5.58 -0.50 -0.33
C VAL A 116 5.27 0.54 -1.41
N PRO A 117 4.20 0.43 -2.23
CA PRO A 117 3.95 1.41 -3.28
C PRO A 117 3.57 2.79 -2.73
N GLY A 118 2.84 2.88 -1.61
CA GLY A 118 2.52 4.17 -0.97
C GLY A 118 3.77 5.00 -0.60
N PRO A 119 4.70 4.47 0.20
CA PRO A 119 5.96 5.14 0.50
C PRO A 119 6.85 5.38 -0.72
N ALA A 120 6.84 4.49 -1.71
CA ALA A 120 7.56 4.69 -2.96
C ALA A 120 7.04 5.92 -3.72
N LEU A 121 5.71 6.09 -3.84
CA LEU A 121 5.10 7.28 -4.46
C LEU A 121 5.50 8.59 -3.76
N LEU A 122 5.74 8.57 -2.44
CA LEU A 122 6.18 9.77 -1.71
C LEU A 122 7.64 10.12 -1.94
N THR A 123 8.47 9.09 -2.11
CA THR A 123 9.93 9.21 -2.15
C THR A 123 10.42 9.51 -3.57
N ASP A 124 9.88 8.79 -4.56
CA ASP A 124 10.27 8.91 -5.96
C ASP A 124 9.07 8.65 -6.87
N PHE A 125 8.25 9.70 -7.04
CA PHE A 125 6.89 9.60 -7.56
C PHE A 125 6.82 8.98 -8.96
N GLN A 126 7.59 9.48 -9.93
CA GLN A 126 7.50 9.02 -11.32
C GLN A 126 8.00 7.58 -11.52
N PRO A 127 9.17 7.18 -10.97
CA PRO A 127 9.62 5.79 -11.01
C PRO A 127 8.66 4.84 -10.28
N ALA A 128 8.11 5.23 -9.12
CA ALA A 128 7.12 4.41 -8.42
C ALA A 128 5.83 4.22 -9.23
N MET A 129 5.37 5.27 -9.93
CA MET A 129 4.23 5.20 -10.85
C MET A 129 4.47 4.22 -11.99
N ALA A 130 5.67 4.22 -12.58
CA ALA A 130 6.05 3.28 -13.63
C ALA A 130 6.02 1.82 -13.13
N LEU A 131 6.50 1.56 -11.92
CA LEU A 131 6.46 0.21 -11.31
C LEU A 131 5.04 -0.23 -10.91
N LEU A 132 4.19 0.72 -10.54
CA LEU A 132 2.80 0.47 -10.16
C LEU A 132 1.87 0.34 -11.37
N ALA A 133 2.23 0.89 -12.53
CA ALA A 133 1.42 0.88 -13.74
C ALA A 133 0.85 -0.49 -14.13
N PRO A 134 1.64 -1.59 -14.18
CA PRO A 134 1.10 -2.90 -14.53
C PRO A 134 0.08 -3.43 -13.52
N TRP A 135 0.07 -2.92 -12.27
CA TRP A 135 -0.86 -3.40 -11.25
C TRP A 135 -2.31 -2.98 -11.50
N ARG A 136 -2.54 -1.96 -12.33
CA ARG A 136 -3.89 -1.49 -12.68
C ARG A 136 -4.67 -2.53 -13.48
N GLU A 137 -3.97 -3.38 -14.21
CA GLU A 137 -4.50 -4.39 -15.13
C GLU A 137 -4.19 -5.82 -14.67
N ASP A 138 -3.59 -5.97 -13.47
CA ASP A 138 -3.22 -7.27 -12.94
C ASP A 138 -4.43 -8.21 -12.86
N GLU A 139 -4.27 -9.48 -13.23
CA GLU A 139 -5.35 -10.47 -13.15
C GLU A 139 -5.89 -10.61 -11.71
N ASN A 140 -5.02 -10.45 -10.71
CA ASN A 140 -5.38 -10.56 -9.32
C ASN A 140 -6.04 -9.26 -8.78
N ARG A 141 -7.29 -9.39 -8.35
CA ARG A 141 -8.09 -8.29 -7.77
C ARG A 141 -7.41 -7.59 -6.58
N TRP A 142 -6.63 -8.29 -5.76
CA TRP A 142 -5.97 -7.69 -4.60
C TRP A 142 -4.79 -6.81 -5.00
N VAL A 143 -4.08 -7.19 -6.06
CA VAL A 143 -3.01 -6.37 -6.65
C VAL A 143 -3.61 -5.09 -7.23
N ARG A 144 -4.71 -5.20 -8.00
CA ARG A 144 -5.44 -4.01 -8.48
C ARG A 144 -5.95 -3.13 -7.34
N ARG A 145 -6.52 -3.74 -6.28
CA ARG A 145 -6.98 -3.01 -5.08
C ARG A 145 -5.85 -2.19 -4.45
N ALA A 146 -4.65 -2.75 -4.35
CA ALA A 146 -3.50 -2.10 -3.72
C ALA A 146 -3.07 -0.80 -4.43
N VAL A 147 -3.41 -0.61 -5.71
CA VAL A 147 -3.19 0.66 -6.42
C VAL A 147 -3.94 1.81 -5.76
N GLY A 148 -5.23 1.61 -5.45
CA GLY A 148 -6.04 2.60 -4.75
C GLY A 148 -5.56 2.87 -3.32
N VAL A 149 -5.03 1.85 -2.66
CA VAL A 149 -4.44 1.95 -1.32
C VAL A 149 -3.14 2.76 -1.34
N ALA A 150 -2.29 2.56 -2.34
CA ALA A 150 -1.08 3.36 -2.52
C ALA A 150 -1.43 4.84 -2.69
N ALA A 151 -2.45 5.14 -3.51
CA ALA A 151 -2.98 6.49 -3.68
C ALA A 151 -3.57 7.08 -2.39
N HIS A 152 -4.32 6.27 -1.61
CA HIS A 152 -4.78 6.67 -0.27
C HIS A 152 -3.62 7.11 0.62
N PHE A 153 -2.58 6.28 0.71
CA PHE A 153 -1.42 6.55 1.55
C PHE A 153 -0.70 7.83 1.11
N TRP A 154 -0.42 7.96 -0.19
CA TRP A 154 0.24 9.14 -0.76
C TRP A 154 -0.56 10.41 -0.45
N ALA A 155 -1.86 10.44 -0.74
CA ALA A 155 -2.71 11.62 -0.53
C ALA A 155 -2.78 12.02 0.96
N LYS A 156 -2.88 11.03 1.85
CA LYS A 156 -2.90 11.24 3.30
C LYS A 156 -1.60 11.86 3.83
N ARG A 157 -0.47 11.59 3.17
CA ARG A 157 0.85 12.06 3.59
C ARG A 157 1.23 13.41 2.97
N THR A 158 0.78 13.70 1.76
CA THR A 158 1.03 14.98 1.08
C THR A 158 0.04 16.08 1.46
N ARG A 159 -1.18 15.73 1.89
CA ARG A 159 -2.15 16.65 2.53
C ARG A 159 -2.44 17.97 1.78
N GLY A 160 -2.38 17.96 0.44
CA GLY A 160 -2.65 19.15 -0.39
C GLY A 160 -1.40 19.83 -0.92
N GLU A 161 -0.20 19.42 -0.48
CA GLU A 161 1.06 20.12 -0.78
C GLU A 161 1.62 19.81 -2.18
N ARG A 162 1.07 18.81 -2.90
CA ARG A 162 1.62 18.35 -4.19
C ARG A 162 0.55 18.24 -5.29
N PRO A 163 -0.04 19.36 -5.74
CA PRO A 163 -1.17 19.36 -6.68
C PRO A 163 -0.85 18.74 -8.05
N ALA A 164 0.33 19.01 -8.63
CA ALA A 164 0.72 18.44 -9.92
C ALA A 164 0.88 16.90 -9.88
N GLU A 165 1.41 16.37 -8.77
CA GLU A 165 1.44 14.92 -8.53
C GLU A 165 0.04 14.35 -8.32
N ALA A 166 -0.88 15.09 -7.67
CA ALA A 166 -2.27 14.67 -7.50
C ALA A 166 -3.00 14.54 -8.85
N GLU A 167 -2.82 15.51 -9.76
CA GLU A 167 -3.34 15.45 -11.14
C GLU A 167 -2.79 14.24 -11.89
N SER A 168 -1.47 14.02 -11.82
CA SER A 168 -0.81 12.87 -12.44
C SER A 168 -1.35 11.54 -11.89
N LEU A 169 -1.59 11.47 -10.58
CA LEU A 169 -2.14 10.28 -9.93
C LEU A 169 -3.61 10.04 -10.31
N LEU A 170 -4.42 11.09 -10.46
CA LEU A 170 -5.80 10.97 -10.95
C LEU A 170 -5.85 10.51 -12.40
N ALA A 171 -5.00 11.06 -13.27
CA ALA A 171 -4.86 10.60 -14.64
C ALA A 171 -4.48 9.11 -14.69
N PHE A 172 -3.54 8.69 -13.84
CA PHE A 172 -3.13 7.30 -13.72
C PHE A 172 -4.24 6.36 -13.23
N LEU A 173 -5.09 6.82 -12.30
CA LEU A 173 -6.23 6.05 -11.80
C LEU A 173 -7.42 6.02 -12.77
N SER A 174 -7.45 6.90 -13.77
CA SER A 174 -8.60 7.06 -14.69
C SER A 174 -9.08 5.77 -15.35
N PRO A 175 -8.21 4.86 -15.85
CA PRO A 175 -8.69 3.59 -16.40
C PRO A 175 -9.39 2.69 -15.38
N MET A 176 -9.05 2.82 -14.09
CA MET A 176 -9.65 2.03 -13.02
C MET A 176 -11.00 2.56 -12.54
N PHE A 177 -11.44 3.74 -13.01
CA PHE A 177 -12.74 4.30 -12.65
C PHE A 177 -13.90 3.40 -13.12
N GLU A 178 -13.70 2.68 -14.22
CA GLU A 178 -14.67 1.76 -14.81
C GLU A 178 -14.67 0.36 -14.19
N GLU A 179 -13.90 0.12 -13.13
CA GLU A 179 -13.78 -1.20 -12.50
C GLU A 179 -15.12 -1.67 -11.88
N TRP A 180 -15.41 -2.97 -12.04
CA TRP A 180 -16.64 -3.62 -11.60
C TRP A 180 -16.44 -4.60 -10.44
N GLN A 181 -15.22 -5.08 -10.22
CA GLN A 181 -14.86 -5.97 -9.14
C GLN A 181 -14.88 -5.18 -7.82
N MET A 182 -15.74 -5.61 -6.89
CA MET A 182 -16.08 -4.82 -5.70
C MET A 182 -14.93 -4.59 -4.72
N ASP A 183 -13.98 -5.52 -4.61
CA ASP A 183 -12.81 -5.36 -3.76
C ASP A 183 -11.86 -4.28 -4.30
N VAL A 184 -11.70 -4.23 -5.63
CA VAL A 184 -10.92 -3.20 -6.31
C VAL A 184 -11.62 -1.84 -6.20
N VAL A 185 -12.92 -1.77 -6.49
CA VAL A 185 -13.74 -0.54 -6.35
C VAL A 185 -13.62 0.05 -4.95
N LYS A 186 -13.63 -0.79 -3.92
CA LYS A 186 -13.47 -0.33 -2.53
C LYS A 186 -12.07 0.26 -2.28
N GLY A 187 -11.02 -0.30 -2.87
CA GLY A 187 -9.64 0.20 -2.74
C GLY A 187 -9.42 1.50 -3.51
N VAL A 188 -9.74 1.51 -4.81
CA VAL A 188 -9.63 2.71 -5.68
C VAL A 188 -10.51 3.84 -5.15
N GLY A 189 -11.76 3.54 -4.80
CA GLY A 189 -12.66 4.52 -4.20
C GLY A 189 -12.15 5.06 -2.86
N TRP A 190 -11.38 4.29 -2.09
CA TRP A 190 -10.75 4.81 -0.86
C TRP A 190 -9.61 5.78 -1.17
N GLY A 191 -8.81 5.49 -2.20
CA GLY A 191 -7.83 6.43 -2.76
C GLY A 191 -8.50 7.74 -3.19
N LEU A 192 -9.53 7.66 -4.05
CA LEU A 192 -10.28 8.82 -4.54
C LEU A 192 -10.94 9.61 -3.41
N LYS A 193 -11.56 8.93 -2.44
CA LYS A 193 -12.11 9.56 -1.22
C LYS A 193 -11.05 10.40 -0.51
N THR A 194 -9.81 9.91 -0.45
CA THR A 194 -8.75 10.57 0.30
C THR A 194 -8.12 11.70 -0.49
N LEU A 195 -7.98 11.54 -1.80
CA LEU A 195 -7.67 12.64 -2.71
C LEU A 195 -8.73 13.74 -2.59
N GLY A 196 -10.02 13.40 -2.59
CA GLY A 196 -11.10 14.39 -2.46
C GLY A 196 -11.11 15.13 -1.12
N ARG A 197 -10.50 14.55 -0.07
CA ARG A 197 -10.31 15.26 1.21
C ARG A 197 -9.22 16.33 1.14
N TYR A 198 -8.12 16.05 0.45
CA TYR A 198 -6.90 16.87 0.50
C TYR A 198 -6.66 17.71 -0.76
N TYR A 199 -7.29 17.33 -1.87
CA TYR A 199 -7.23 17.97 -3.19
C TYR A 199 -8.64 18.11 -3.79
N PRO A 200 -9.61 18.70 -3.05
CA PRO A 200 -11.03 18.64 -3.41
C PRO A 200 -11.34 19.27 -4.78
N ASP A 201 -10.73 20.41 -5.12
CA ASP A 201 -10.99 21.09 -6.40
C ASP A 201 -10.46 20.29 -7.60
N ILE A 202 -9.27 19.71 -7.46
CA ILE A 202 -8.67 18.85 -8.50
C ILE A 202 -9.54 17.61 -8.71
N VAL A 203 -10.00 16.97 -7.63
CA VAL A 203 -10.86 15.79 -7.70
C VAL A 203 -12.23 16.12 -8.29
N ALA A 204 -12.83 17.25 -7.92
CA ALA A 204 -14.11 17.69 -8.48
C ALA A 204 -14.01 17.91 -10.00
N GLY A 205 -12.99 18.65 -10.44
CA GLY A 205 -12.75 18.89 -11.87
C GLY A 205 -12.46 17.61 -12.66
N TRP A 206 -11.69 16.69 -12.08
CA TRP A 206 -11.43 15.39 -12.69
C TRP A 206 -12.68 14.51 -12.76
N LEU A 207 -13.48 14.44 -11.69
CA LEU A 207 -14.71 13.63 -11.63
C LEU A 207 -15.74 14.08 -12.66
N ALA A 208 -15.89 15.38 -12.89
CA ALA A 208 -16.77 15.93 -13.93
C ALA A 208 -16.46 15.34 -15.32
N GLN A 209 -15.19 14.98 -15.58
CA GLN A 209 -14.76 14.34 -16.83
C GLN A 209 -14.95 12.82 -16.82
N GLN A 210 -15.12 12.19 -15.65
CA GLN A 210 -15.24 10.73 -15.53
C GLN A 210 -16.69 10.24 -15.50
N VAL A 211 -17.64 11.01 -14.98
CA VAL A 211 -18.98 10.51 -14.64
C VAL A 211 -19.81 10.03 -15.83
N GLY A 212 -19.56 10.53 -17.04
CA GLY A 212 -20.18 10.01 -18.27
C GLY A 212 -19.69 8.61 -18.68
N ARG A 213 -18.61 8.10 -18.06
CA ARG A 213 -18.09 6.75 -18.30
C ARG A 213 -18.82 5.73 -17.44
N ARG A 214 -18.81 4.47 -17.88
CA ARG A 214 -19.40 3.36 -17.15
C ARG A 214 -18.69 3.15 -15.81
N HIS A 215 -19.38 3.31 -14.68
CA HIS A 215 -18.76 3.15 -13.36
C HIS A 215 -19.71 2.50 -12.34
N ARG A 216 -19.15 1.94 -11.27
CA ARG A 216 -19.94 1.47 -10.12
C ARG A 216 -20.36 2.66 -9.27
N ALA A 217 -21.64 2.74 -8.89
CA ALA A 217 -22.16 3.80 -8.03
C ALA A 217 -21.37 3.98 -6.70
N LEU A 218 -20.82 2.89 -6.15
CA LEU A 218 -19.97 2.96 -4.95
C LEU A 218 -18.67 3.73 -5.20
N MET A 219 -18.07 3.64 -6.39
CA MET A 219 -16.85 4.37 -6.76
C MET A 219 -17.10 5.88 -6.63
N LEU A 220 -18.15 6.35 -7.31
CA LEU A 220 -18.53 7.77 -7.30
C LEU A 220 -18.90 8.24 -5.89
N ARG A 221 -19.74 7.49 -5.17
CA ARG A 221 -20.14 7.83 -3.79
C ARG A 221 -18.94 8.01 -2.85
N LYS A 222 -17.91 7.16 -2.99
CA LYS A 222 -16.68 7.29 -2.20
C LYS A 222 -15.90 8.54 -2.59
N ALA A 223 -15.74 8.81 -3.89
CA ALA A 223 -15.01 9.96 -4.38
C ALA A 223 -15.63 11.30 -3.94
N LEU A 224 -16.97 11.37 -3.90
CA LEU A 224 -17.73 12.55 -3.47
C LEU A 224 -17.74 12.79 -1.95
N THR A 225 -17.28 11.84 -1.13
CA THR A 225 -17.53 11.83 0.33
C THR A 225 -17.08 13.10 1.08
N TYR A 226 -16.06 13.80 0.60
CA TYR A 226 -15.56 15.02 1.26
C TYR A 226 -15.67 16.28 0.40
N LEU A 227 -16.31 16.19 -0.77
CA LEU A 227 -16.55 17.37 -1.60
C LEU A 227 -17.72 18.18 -1.02
N SER A 228 -17.69 19.49 -1.22
CA SER A 228 -18.80 20.37 -0.86
C SER A 228 -20.02 20.12 -1.76
N GLU A 229 -21.16 20.69 -1.39
CA GLU A 229 -22.37 20.67 -2.23
C GLU A 229 -22.11 21.32 -3.58
N GLU A 230 -21.45 22.49 -3.60
CA GLU A 230 -21.07 23.19 -4.84
C GLU A 230 -20.19 22.34 -5.75
N GLN A 231 -19.18 21.67 -5.19
CA GLN A 231 -18.30 20.77 -5.93
C GLN A 231 -19.06 19.54 -6.45
N THR A 232 -20.01 19.02 -5.68
CA THR A 232 -20.84 17.88 -6.07
C THR A 232 -21.81 18.25 -7.19
N LEU A 233 -22.37 19.46 -7.18
CA LEU A 233 -23.21 19.99 -8.26
C LEU A 233 -22.42 20.08 -9.57
N LYS A 234 -21.21 20.63 -9.54
CA LYS A 234 -20.31 20.69 -10.72
C LYS A 234 -20.04 19.32 -11.34
N VAL A 235 -19.91 18.27 -10.51
CA VAL A 235 -19.77 16.89 -11.01
C VAL A 235 -21.07 16.39 -11.64
N SER A 236 -22.21 16.73 -11.03
CA SER A 236 -23.53 16.25 -11.44
C SER A 236 -24.06 16.94 -12.71
N GLU A 237 -23.61 18.15 -13.01
CA GLU A 237 -23.92 18.85 -14.28
C GLU A 237 -23.44 18.10 -15.53
N ASN A 238 -22.53 17.13 -15.36
CA ASN A 238 -21.96 16.32 -16.44
C ASN A 238 -22.42 14.84 -16.40
N LEU A 239 -23.41 14.50 -15.57
CA LEU A 239 -24.10 13.20 -15.56
C LEU A 239 -25.18 13.14 -16.65
#